data_AF-A0A1Y3NMH2-F1
#
_entry.id   AF-A0A1Y3NMH2-F1
#
_cell.length_a   1.000
_cell.length_b   1.000
_cell.length_c   1.000
_cell.angle_alpha   90.00
_cell.angle_beta   90.00
_cell.angle_gamma   90.00
#
_symmetry.space_group_name_H-M   'P 1'
#
loop_
_entity.id
_entity.type
_entity.pdbx_description
1 polymer ?
#
loop_
_entity_poly.entity_id
_entity_poly.type
_entity_poly.pdbx_seq_one_letter_code
_entity_poly.pdbx_strand_id
1 'polypeptide(L)'
;MPTINLQGNSLRQIIRTSIAGEELVFHFSNYIGKQDMELNEVHVALSAGQGTGKIIKISDTKITFNKGNTKVTISAGKDVISDPIKFNAPALTELAITIYFGKVPSEITGHAGARTNSFVEYGNAVSKETFSQQKKFTRWYVLSAIDVKTDINSKAVVCYGDSITDGRGSTDDKQNRWTDIFAEKLQSNPATQNIAVLNQGIGGSSIIGDWFDAKWPTGQGRFKRDVLEQTNVKYMIVLYGINDIIYGNKNANSIIDAHKDIIKKAREHKIIVYGSTLLPFRQFGDYTDQRNRVREEVNKWILNTKANQGGYDAVIDWATIMKDPSNALYLNRQLAEDGLHPNAAGYKTMGNSIDLNLFLN
;
A
#
# COMPACT_ATOMS: atom_id res chain seq x y z
N MET A 1 10.54 1.99 16.18
CA MET A 1 9.59 2.68 17.06
C MET A 1 9.94 4.16 17.04
N PRO A 2 8.97 5.07 17.18
CA PRO A 2 9.28 6.49 17.32
C PRO A 2 10.20 6.69 18.52
N THR A 3 11.12 7.65 18.43
CA THR A 3 12.02 8.01 19.54
C THR A 3 11.26 8.64 20.70
N ILE A 4 10.09 9.22 20.43
CA ILE A 4 9.17 9.80 21.40
C ILE A 4 7.99 8.86 21.59
N ASN A 5 7.62 8.62 22.85
CA ASN A 5 6.43 7.86 23.20
C ASN A 5 5.18 8.54 22.61
N LEU A 6 4.32 7.77 21.95
CA LEU A 6 3.07 8.31 21.41
C LEU A 6 2.06 8.63 22.51
N GLN A 7 2.05 7.89 23.63
CA GLN A 7 1.13 8.12 24.73
C GLN A 7 1.28 9.54 25.30
N GLY A 8 0.18 10.29 25.33
CA GLY A 8 0.15 11.69 25.78
C GLY A 8 0.78 12.69 24.80
N ASN A 9 1.04 12.29 23.56
CA ASN A 9 1.66 13.12 22.53
C ASN A 9 0.90 13.02 21.21
N SER A 10 1.21 13.92 20.28
CA SER A 10 0.55 14.00 18.98
C SER A 10 1.42 13.45 17.87
N LEU A 11 0.85 12.59 17.04
CA LEU A 11 1.47 12.06 15.81
C LEU A 11 0.80 12.70 14.60
N ARG A 12 1.57 13.29 13.70
CA ARG A 12 1.11 13.73 12.38
C ARG A 12 1.67 12.83 11.30
N GLN A 13 0.79 12.30 10.46
CA GLN A 13 1.13 11.39 9.37
C GLN A 13 0.62 11.97 8.06
N ILE A 14 1.43 11.89 7.01
CA ILE A 14 1.05 12.34 5.67
C ILE A 14 0.65 11.14 4.84
N ILE A 15 -0.51 11.24 4.18
CA ILE A 15 -1.12 10.18 3.34
C ILE A 15 -1.62 10.83 2.06
N ARG A 16 -1.41 10.20 0.90
CA ARG A 16 -1.93 10.68 -0.38
C ARG A 16 -3.20 9.89 -0.75
N THR A 17 -4.31 10.57 -1.00
CA THR A 17 -5.50 9.94 -1.57
C THR A 17 -5.35 9.79 -3.08
N SER A 18 -5.84 8.70 -3.67
CA SER A 18 -5.72 8.46 -5.12
C SER A 18 -6.89 9.04 -5.94
N ILE A 19 -8.06 9.20 -5.32
CA ILE A 19 -9.29 9.74 -5.93
C ILE A 19 -9.80 10.95 -5.16
N ALA A 20 -10.62 11.78 -5.83
CA ALA A 20 -11.25 12.95 -5.25
C ALA A 20 -12.54 12.60 -4.48
N GLY A 21 -12.90 13.44 -3.50
CA GLY A 21 -14.22 13.41 -2.86
C GLY A 21 -14.40 14.52 -1.83
N GLU A 22 -15.64 14.69 -1.38
CA GLU A 22 -16.05 15.76 -0.45
C GLU A 22 -16.44 15.26 0.94
N GLU A 23 -16.47 13.94 1.13
CA GLU A 23 -16.74 13.30 2.41
C GLU A 23 -15.80 12.11 2.59
N LEU A 24 -15.13 12.05 3.73
CA LEU A 24 -14.12 11.05 4.06
C LEU A 24 -14.53 10.25 5.29
N VAL A 25 -14.19 8.96 5.30
CA VAL A 25 -14.31 8.08 6.47
C VAL A 25 -12.94 7.47 6.75
N PHE A 26 -12.49 7.53 8.00
CA PHE A 26 -11.16 7.11 8.41
C PHE A 26 -11.24 5.84 9.23
N HIS A 27 -10.35 4.89 8.93
CA HIS A 27 -10.24 3.63 9.64
C HIS A 27 -8.97 3.60 10.47
N PHE A 28 -9.12 3.26 11.74
CA PHE A 28 -8.03 3.16 12.70
C PHE A 28 -8.01 1.76 13.30
N SER A 29 -6.83 1.17 13.38
CA SER A 29 -6.64 -0.23 13.70
C SER A 29 -5.71 -0.44 14.89
N ASN A 30 -6.16 -1.26 15.84
CA ASN A 30 -5.37 -1.83 16.93
C ASN A 30 -5.16 -3.35 16.72
N TYR A 31 -5.10 -3.78 15.45
CA TYR A 31 -5.06 -5.18 15.05
C TYR A 31 -4.01 -6.06 15.77
N ILE A 32 -2.78 -5.56 15.95
CA ILE A 32 -1.71 -6.35 16.60
C ILE A 32 -1.60 -6.06 18.10
N GLY A 33 -2.26 -5.01 18.58
CA GLY A 33 -2.16 -4.57 19.96
C GLY A 33 -2.86 -5.52 20.91
N LYS A 34 -2.20 -5.80 22.03
CA LYS A 34 -2.71 -6.70 23.10
C LYS A 34 -3.43 -5.96 24.23
N GLN A 35 -3.58 -4.64 24.10
CA GLN A 35 -4.23 -3.77 25.06
C GLN A 35 -5.01 -2.68 24.33
N ASP A 36 -5.98 -2.09 25.01
CA ASP A 36 -6.74 -0.95 24.51
C ASP A 36 -5.83 0.23 24.15
N MET A 37 -6.15 0.87 23.03
CA MET A 37 -5.54 2.10 22.55
C MET A 37 -6.56 3.23 22.58
N GLU A 38 -6.16 4.44 22.95
CA GLU A 38 -7.05 5.60 22.98
C GLU A 38 -6.59 6.67 22.00
N LEU A 39 -7.51 7.11 21.16
CA LEU A 39 -7.36 8.32 20.35
C LEU A 39 -8.17 9.41 21.06
N ASN A 40 -7.49 10.35 21.71
CA ASN A 40 -8.15 11.41 22.47
C ASN A 40 -8.75 12.48 21.56
N GLU A 41 -8.06 12.80 20.46
CA GLU A 41 -8.52 13.75 19.45
C GLU A 41 -7.81 13.46 18.13
N VAL A 42 -8.53 13.56 17.01
CA VAL A 42 -7.98 13.34 15.67
C VAL A 42 -8.44 14.43 14.72
N HIS A 43 -7.52 14.96 13.92
CA HIS A 43 -7.77 15.98 12.92
C HIS A 43 -7.25 15.55 11.56
N VAL A 44 -7.90 15.99 10.50
CA VAL A 44 -7.41 15.95 9.11
C VAL A 44 -7.26 17.36 8.58
N ALA A 45 -6.20 17.60 7.83
CA ALA A 45 -5.99 18.84 7.09
C ALA A 45 -5.30 18.53 5.75
N LEU A 46 -5.33 19.46 4.81
CA LEU A 46 -4.45 19.41 3.65
C LEU A 46 -3.00 19.61 4.11
N SER A 47 -2.10 18.79 3.60
CA SER A 47 -0.66 18.99 3.76
C SER A 47 -0.23 20.26 3.02
N ALA A 48 0.64 21.07 3.62
CA ALA A 48 1.27 22.23 2.96
C ALA A 48 2.58 21.86 2.24
N GLY A 49 2.83 20.57 2.04
CA GLY A 49 3.96 20.05 1.26
C GLY A 49 4.61 18.83 1.88
N GLN A 50 5.06 17.94 1.00
CA GLN A 50 5.80 16.70 1.32
C GLN A 50 6.95 16.94 2.30
N GLY A 51 7.01 16.12 3.35
CA GLY A 51 8.10 16.15 4.33
C GLY A 51 8.16 17.39 5.23
N THR A 52 7.25 18.36 5.07
CA THR A 52 7.28 19.62 5.85
C THR A 52 6.68 19.50 7.24
N GLY A 53 5.78 18.52 7.47
CA GLY A 53 4.98 18.43 8.69
C GLY A 53 4.01 19.61 8.88
N LYS A 54 3.85 20.46 7.85
CA LYS A 54 3.01 21.65 7.85
C LYS A 54 1.64 21.34 7.24
N ILE A 55 0.59 21.97 7.76
CA ILE A 55 -0.77 21.90 7.23
C ILE A 55 -1.22 23.22 6.63
N ILE A 56 -2.16 23.18 5.69
CA ILE A 56 -2.92 24.35 5.26
C ILE A 56 -3.98 24.62 6.33
N LYS A 57 -3.70 25.58 7.22
CA LYS A 57 -4.42 25.73 8.49
C LYS A 57 -5.95 25.89 8.35
N ILE A 58 -6.43 26.55 7.30
CA ILE A 58 -7.87 26.74 7.05
C ILE A 58 -8.62 25.43 6.75
N SER A 59 -7.92 24.37 6.34
CA SER A 59 -8.51 23.05 6.09
C SER A 59 -8.57 22.15 7.33
N ASP A 60 -8.03 22.58 8.46
CA ASP A 60 -7.96 21.80 9.70
C ASP A 60 -9.37 21.44 10.21
N THR A 61 -9.70 20.15 10.11
CA THR A 61 -11.05 19.62 10.36
C THR A 61 -10.97 18.47 11.36
N LYS A 62 -11.84 18.52 12.38
CA LYS A 62 -11.92 17.49 13.40
C LYS A 62 -12.56 16.21 12.86
N ILE A 63 -12.04 15.07 13.28
CA ILE A 63 -12.62 13.74 13.04
C ILE A 63 -13.36 13.31 14.31
N THR A 64 -14.58 12.78 14.14
CA THR A 64 -15.40 12.28 15.24
C THR A 64 -15.72 10.80 15.07
N PHE A 65 -16.21 10.19 16.15
CA PHE A 65 -16.53 8.78 16.26
C PHE A 65 -17.88 8.62 16.97
N ASN A 66 -18.59 7.53 16.69
CA ASN A 66 -19.77 7.12 17.45
C ASN A 66 -20.78 8.27 17.64
N LYS A 67 -21.15 8.97 16.55
CA LYS A 67 -22.09 10.10 16.55
C LYS A 67 -21.56 11.35 17.26
N GLY A 68 -20.37 11.80 16.88
CA GLY A 68 -19.83 13.11 17.25
C GLY A 68 -18.83 13.12 18.42
N ASN A 69 -18.49 11.97 19.00
CA ASN A 69 -17.47 11.91 20.05
C ASN A 69 -16.09 12.18 19.47
N THR A 70 -15.30 13.02 20.12
CA THR A 70 -13.94 13.37 19.67
C THR A 70 -12.89 12.36 20.14
N LYS A 71 -13.22 11.58 21.18
CA LYS A 71 -12.38 10.55 21.77
C LYS A 71 -12.96 9.17 21.47
N VAL A 72 -12.08 8.20 21.24
CA VAL A 72 -12.47 6.80 21.09
C VAL A 72 -11.43 5.85 21.67
N THR A 73 -11.89 4.73 22.21
CA THR A 73 -11.05 3.61 22.66
C THR A 73 -11.19 2.46 21.67
N ILE A 74 -10.06 1.94 21.21
CA ILE A 74 -9.97 0.80 20.30
C ILE A 74 -9.44 -0.39 21.10
N SER A 75 -10.30 -1.38 21.34
CA SER A 75 -9.92 -2.57 22.09
C SER A 75 -8.81 -3.36 21.40
N ALA A 76 -8.11 -4.21 22.15
CA ALA A 76 -7.09 -5.12 21.62
C ALA A 76 -7.60 -5.93 20.41
N GLY A 77 -6.85 -5.93 19.31
CA GLY A 77 -7.20 -6.67 18.09
C GLY A 77 -8.44 -6.16 17.36
N LYS A 78 -8.91 -4.94 17.65
CA LYS A 78 -10.09 -4.33 17.02
C LYS A 78 -9.73 -3.12 16.18
N ASP A 79 -10.69 -2.72 15.36
CA ASP A 79 -10.65 -1.53 14.53
C ASP A 79 -11.81 -0.60 14.89
N VAL A 80 -11.68 0.68 14.53
CA VAL A 80 -12.77 1.65 14.61
C VAL A 80 -12.83 2.48 13.33
N ILE A 81 -14.04 2.86 12.97
CA ILE A 81 -14.35 3.68 11.82
C ILE A 81 -14.88 5.03 12.33
N SER A 82 -14.42 6.13 11.74
CA SER A 82 -14.91 7.47 12.08
C SER A 82 -16.35 7.68 11.61
N ASP A 83 -17.01 8.71 12.14
CA ASP A 83 -18.16 9.28 11.45
C ASP A 83 -17.71 9.87 10.08
N PRO A 84 -18.61 10.01 9.09
CA PRO A 84 -18.30 10.71 7.85
C PRO A 84 -17.96 12.19 8.08
N ILE A 85 -16.85 12.65 7.52
CA ILE A 85 -16.34 14.01 7.69
C ILE A 85 -16.42 14.75 6.36
N LYS A 86 -17.13 15.88 6.33
CA LYS A 86 -17.13 16.79 5.17
C LYS A 86 -15.74 17.40 5.02
N PHE A 87 -15.07 17.04 3.94
CA PHE A 87 -13.70 17.46 3.67
C PHE A 87 -13.45 17.37 2.16
N ASN A 88 -13.18 18.52 1.54
CA ASN A 88 -12.83 18.54 0.12
C ASN A 88 -11.39 18.04 -0.07
N ALA A 89 -11.25 16.82 -0.58
CA ALA A 89 -9.98 16.21 -0.97
C ALA A 89 -9.97 16.04 -2.48
N PRO A 90 -9.25 16.90 -3.24
CA PRO A 90 -9.00 16.63 -4.64
C PRO A 90 -8.25 15.31 -4.84
N ALA A 91 -8.32 14.74 -6.05
CA ALA A 91 -7.54 13.54 -6.36
C ALA A 91 -6.05 13.79 -6.18
N LEU A 92 -5.31 12.74 -5.80
CA LEU A 92 -3.85 12.79 -5.64
C LEU A 92 -3.35 13.77 -4.56
N THR A 93 -4.24 14.16 -3.63
CA THR A 93 -3.96 15.14 -2.59
C THR A 93 -3.34 14.50 -1.37
N GLU A 94 -2.43 15.25 -0.75
CA GLU A 94 -1.83 14.86 0.52
C GLU A 94 -2.60 15.40 1.71
N LEU A 95 -3.03 14.49 2.56
CA LEU A 95 -3.71 14.76 3.81
C LEU A 95 -2.74 14.58 4.97
N ALA A 96 -2.81 15.48 5.94
CA ALA A 96 -2.13 15.39 7.22
C ALA A 96 -3.13 14.94 8.29
N ILE A 97 -2.95 13.71 8.78
CA ILE A 97 -3.78 13.12 9.82
C ILE A 97 -3.02 13.27 11.12
N THR A 98 -3.55 14.06 12.06
CA THR A 98 -2.92 14.33 13.34
C THR A 98 -3.73 13.69 14.46
N ILE A 99 -3.11 12.78 15.22
CA ILE A 99 -3.71 11.99 16.28
C ILE A 99 -3.06 12.39 17.60
N TYR A 100 -3.84 12.88 18.57
CA TYR A 100 -3.42 13.00 19.96
C TYR A 100 -3.80 11.73 20.71
N PHE A 101 -2.80 11.01 21.21
CA PHE A 101 -3.01 9.71 21.85
C PHE A 101 -3.24 9.83 23.36
N GLY A 102 -4.13 8.99 23.87
CA GLY A 102 -4.21 8.63 25.28
C GLY A 102 -3.32 7.43 25.56
N LYS A 103 -3.91 6.35 26.06
CA LYS A 103 -3.24 5.06 26.22
C LYS A 103 -2.75 4.51 24.88
N VAL A 104 -1.52 3.99 24.84
CA VAL A 104 -0.95 3.32 23.66
C VAL A 104 -0.40 1.95 24.08
N PRO A 105 -0.74 0.85 23.37
CA PRO A 105 -0.19 -0.48 23.67
C PRO A 105 1.31 -0.55 23.38
N SER A 106 2.02 -1.47 24.05
CA SER A 106 3.46 -1.71 23.83
C SER A 106 3.77 -2.20 22.42
N GLU A 107 2.89 -3.01 21.85
CA GLU A 107 2.87 -3.42 20.44
C GLU A 107 1.80 -2.61 19.71
N ILE A 108 2.21 -1.83 18.71
CA ILE A 108 1.33 -0.91 17.98
C ILE A 108 1.25 -1.30 16.51
N THR A 109 0.02 -1.36 15.98
CA THR A 109 -0.22 -1.56 14.56
C THR A 109 0.39 -0.42 13.76
N GLY A 110 1.20 -0.77 12.75
CA GLY A 110 1.81 0.23 11.90
C GLY A 110 2.51 -0.35 10.70
N HIS A 111 2.95 0.54 9.83
CA HIS A 111 3.61 0.23 8.59
C HIS A 111 5.02 0.81 8.61
N ALA A 112 6.00 -0.08 8.82
CA ALA A 112 7.43 0.25 8.70
C ALA A 112 7.82 0.68 7.29
N GLY A 113 6.95 0.37 6.32
CA GLY A 113 7.14 0.54 4.90
C GLY A 113 6.81 1.92 4.34
N ALA A 114 6.40 2.88 5.17
CA ALA A 114 5.64 4.05 4.71
C ALA A 114 6.28 4.93 3.64
N ARG A 115 7.62 4.97 3.56
CA ARG A 115 8.40 5.88 2.67
C ARG A 115 7.92 7.33 2.71
N THR A 116 7.39 7.71 3.86
CA THR A 116 6.78 9.00 4.14
C THR A 116 7.09 9.33 5.59
N ASN A 117 7.53 10.56 5.84
CA ASN A 117 7.83 11.05 7.16
C ASN A 117 6.54 11.30 7.94
N SER A 118 6.52 10.78 9.16
CA SER A 118 5.60 11.17 10.22
C SER A 118 6.35 12.02 11.24
N PHE A 119 5.60 12.81 12.01
CA PHE A 119 6.14 13.81 12.93
C PHE A 119 5.48 13.65 14.29
N VAL A 120 6.25 13.83 15.37
CA VAL A 120 5.68 13.82 16.72
C VAL A 120 5.88 15.16 17.41
N GLU A 121 4.85 15.61 18.13
CA GLU A 121 4.91 16.77 19.02
C GLU A 121 4.43 16.43 20.42
N TYR A 122 4.94 17.16 21.41
CA TYR A 122 4.56 16.94 22.79
C TYR A 122 3.15 17.45 23.08
N GLY A 123 2.41 16.69 23.89
CA GLY A 123 1.04 17.05 24.31
C GLY A 123 0.03 17.06 23.16
N ASN A 124 -1.09 17.74 23.39
CA ASN A 124 -2.11 17.93 22.36
C ASN A 124 -1.68 19.05 21.39
N ALA A 125 -1.37 18.65 20.17
CA ALA A 125 -0.93 19.52 19.08
C ALA A 125 -1.72 19.29 17.79
N VAL A 126 -2.93 18.72 17.86
CA VAL A 126 -3.72 18.34 16.66
C VAL A 126 -3.88 19.49 15.66
N SER A 127 -4.10 20.69 16.16
CA SER A 127 -4.28 21.91 15.37
C SER A 127 -2.99 22.71 15.14
N LYS A 128 -1.82 22.26 15.59
CA LYS A 128 -0.57 23.03 15.40
C LYS A 128 -0.23 23.09 13.90
N GLU A 129 0.02 24.30 13.36
CA GLU A 129 0.24 24.45 11.92
C GLU A 129 1.46 23.67 11.43
N THR A 130 2.59 23.74 12.15
CA THR A 130 3.84 23.09 11.75
C THR A 130 4.39 22.24 12.89
N PHE A 131 4.70 20.97 12.60
CA PHE A 131 5.40 20.09 13.53
C PHE A 131 6.91 20.21 13.37
N SER A 132 7.66 20.01 14.45
CA SER A 132 9.13 20.03 14.43
C SER A 132 9.73 18.96 13.52
N GLN A 133 10.72 19.36 12.73
CA GLN A 133 11.51 18.48 11.88
C GLN A 133 12.48 17.58 12.66
N GLN A 134 12.80 17.94 13.91
CA GLN A 134 13.73 17.18 14.75
C GLN A 134 13.16 15.85 15.25
N LYS A 135 11.83 15.69 15.16
CA LYS A 135 11.07 14.58 15.75
C LYS A 135 10.35 13.76 14.67
N LYS A 136 10.94 13.68 13.48
CA LYS A 136 10.38 12.94 12.35
C LYS A 136 10.98 11.56 12.18
N PHE A 137 10.21 10.65 11.58
CA PHE A 137 10.63 9.29 11.24
C PHE A 137 9.79 8.72 10.10
N THR A 138 10.32 7.77 9.33
CA THR A 138 9.66 7.21 8.15
C THR A 138 8.80 5.99 8.47
N ARG A 139 7.63 6.16 9.12
CA ARG A 139 6.66 5.07 9.43
C ARG A 139 5.24 5.62 9.59
N TRP A 140 4.24 4.77 9.34
CA TRP A 140 2.86 5.04 9.73
C TRP A 140 2.42 4.13 10.89
N TYR A 141 1.43 4.59 11.64
CA TYR A 141 0.82 3.91 12.78
C TYR A 141 -0.69 4.10 12.77
N VAL A 142 -1.40 3.04 13.15
CA VAL A 142 -2.84 3.01 13.47
C VAL A 142 -3.80 3.29 12.30
N LEU A 143 -3.56 4.27 11.44
CA LEU A 143 -4.40 4.52 10.27
C LEU A 143 -4.30 3.34 9.29
N SER A 144 -5.42 2.69 8.97
CA SER A 144 -5.47 1.51 8.09
C SER A 144 -6.10 1.78 6.73
N ALA A 145 -7.05 2.71 6.65
CA ALA A 145 -7.69 3.10 5.39
C ALA A 145 -8.32 4.49 5.48
N ILE A 146 -8.55 5.09 4.31
CA ILE A 146 -9.40 6.26 4.12
C ILE A 146 -10.38 5.89 3.01
N ASP A 147 -11.66 5.78 3.34
CA ASP A 147 -12.71 5.70 2.34
C ASP A 147 -13.06 7.11 1.88
N VAL A 148 -13.14 7.28 0.57
CA VAL A 148 -13.57 8.52 -0.07
C VAL A 148 -14.97 8.28 -0.62
N LYS A 149 -15.95 9.07 -0.17
CA LYS A 149 -17.29 9.00 -0.72
C LYS A 149 -17.29 9.59 -2.13
N THR A 150 -17.66 8.74 -3.07
CA THR A 150 -17.62 9.00 -4.50
C THR A 150 -18.98 8.66 -5.11
N ASP A 151 -19.12 8.85 -6.43
CA ASP A 151 -20.27 8.35 -7.16
C ASP A 151 -20.32 6.80 -7.19
N ILE A 152 -21.48 6.25 -7.57
CA ILE A 152 -21.71 4.80 -7.63
C ILE A 152 -20.88 4.09 -8.71
N ASN A 153 -20.31 4.84 -9.67
CA ASN A 153 -19.56 4.28 -10.79
C ASN A 153 -18.06 4.20 -10.51
N SER A 154 -17.61 4.77 -9.39
CA SER A 154 -16.22 4.67 -8.96
C SER A 154 -15.87 3.23 -8.63
N LYS A 155 -14.59 2.86 -8.78
CA LYS A 155 -14.08 1.49 -8.58
C LYS A 155 -12.73 1.57 -7.90
N ALA A 156 -12.28 0.49 -7.27
CA ALA A 156 -10.92 0.38 -6.76
C ALA A 156 -10.11 -0.73 -7.48
N VAL A 157 -8.81 -0.45 -7.67
CA VAL A 157 -7.79 -1.44 -8.02
C VAL A 157 -6.88 -1.67 -6.82
N VAL A 158 -6.79 -2.93 -6.38
CA VAL A 158 -5.84 -3.34 -5.34
C VAL A 158 -4.52 -3.72 -5.99
N CYS A 159 -3.45 -3.03 -5.62
CA CYS A 159 -2.08 -3.39 -5.98
C CYS A 159 -1.54 -4.32 -4.90
N TYR A 160 -1.57 -5.63 -5.17
CA TYR A 160 -1.32 -6.70 -4.21
C TYR A 160 0.08 -7.28 -4.38
N GLY A 161 0.96 -7.06 -3.41
CA GLY A 161 2.35 -7.51 -3.57
C GLY A 161 3.24 -7.43 -2.35
N ASP A 162 4.53 -7.56 -2.61
CA ASP A 162 5.61 -7.54 -1.63
C ASP A 162 6.31 -6.15 -1.54
N SER A 163 7.61 -6.13 -1.20
CA SER A 163 8.43 -4.92 -1.10
C SER A 163 8.49 -4.10 -2.38
N ILE A 164 8.36 -4.73 -3.55
CA ILE A 164 8.35 -4.00 -4.83
C ILE A 164 7.04 -3.21 -4.95
N THR A 165 5.92 -3.75 -4.48
CA THR A 165 4.62 -3.04 -4.45
C THR A 165 4.54 -2.02 -3.31
N ASP A 166 5.08 -2.36 -2.15
CA ASP A 166 5.26 -1.46 -0.98
C ASP A 166 6.02 -0.18 -1.37
N GLY A 167 6.95 -0.29 -2.32
CA GLY A 167 7.70 0.84 -2.85
C GLY A 167 9.15 0.94 -2.33
N ARG A 168 9.75 -0.17 -1.90
CA ARG A 168 11.17 -0.17 -1.51
C ARG A 168 12.04 0.31 -2.68
N GLY A 169 12.94 1.27 -2.45
CA GLY A 169 13.76 1.90 -3.51
C GLY A 169 13.16 3.19 -4.07
N SER A 170 11.91 3.54 -3.69
CA SER A 170 11.34 4.87 -3.90
C SER A 170 12.02 5.92 -3.01
N THR A 171 11.78 7.19 -3.29
CA THR A 171 12.32 8.30 -2.50
C THR A 171 11.33 8.70 -1.42
N ASP A 172 11.81 8.78 -0.18
CA ASP A 172 10.99 9.22 0.95
C ASP A 172 10.30 10.56 0.65
N ASP A 173 9.02 10.63 1.03
CA ASP A 173 8.11 11.75 0.82
C ASP A 173 7.80 12.09 -0.64
N LYS A 174 8.34 11.42 -1.68
CA LYS A 174 8.14 11.84 -3.08
C LYS A 174 6.94 11.24 -3.80
N GLN A 175 6.26 10.26 -3.20
CA GLN A 175 5.13 9.55 -3.82
C GLN A 175 5.47 9.06 -5.23
N ASN A 176 6.61 8.39 -5.37
CA ASN A 176 7.16 7.92 -6.65
C ASN A 176 7.29 6.40 -6.71
N ARG A 177 6.37 5.68 -6.05
CA ARG A 177 6.18 4.22 -6.21
C ARG A 177 5.40 3.97 -7.51
N TRP A 178 5.44 2.76 -8.05
CA TRP A 178 4.69 2.49 -9.29
C TRP A 178 3.18 2.68 -9.12
N THR A 179 2.66 2.44 -7.91
CA THR A 179 1.26 2.65 -7.55
C THR A 179 0.87 4.13 -7.55
N ASP A 180 1.77 5.02 -7.12
CA ASP A 180 1.57 6.47 -7.17
C ASP A 180 1.55 6.96 -8.63
N ILE A 181 2.50 6.49 -9.44
CA ILE A 181 2.59 6.83 -10.87
C ILE A 181 1.38 6.28 -11.64
N PHE A 182 0.91 5.09 -11.27
CA PHE A 182 -0.29 4.51 -11.84
C PHE A 182 -1.55 5.31 -11.47
N ALA A 183 -1.68 5.76 -10.22
CA ALA A 183 -2.77 6.63 -9.80
C ALA A 183 -2.76 7.95 -10.60
N GLU A 184 -1.60 8.58 -10.78
CA GLU A 184 -1.45 9.77 -11.64
C GLU A 184 -1.91 9.51 -13.07
N LYS A 185 -1.52 8.36 -13.64
CA LYS A 185 -1.91 7.97 -14.99
C LYS A 185 -3.43 7.78 -15.11
N LEU A 186 -4.07 7.10 -14.16
CA LEU A 186 -5.53 6.90 -14.13
C LEU A 186 -6.28 8.23 -14.05
N GLN A 187 -5.85 9.13 -13.18
CA GLN A 187 -6.48 10.45 -12.97
C GLN A 187 -6.27 11.39 -14.16
N SER A 188 -5.20 11.21 -14.94
CA SER A 188 -4.96 11.99 -16.16
C SER A 188 -5.87 11.61 -17.34
N ASN A 189 -6.62 10.51 -17.24
CA ASN A 189 -7.50 10.04 -18.30
C ASN A 189 -8.97 10.07 -17.82
N PRO A 190 -9.85 10.86 -18.46
CA PRO A 190 -11.26 10.98 -18.09
C PRO A 190 -12.03 9.65 -18.03
N ALA A 191 -11.64 8.65 -18.82
CA ALA A 191 -12.29 7.35 -18.86
C ALA A 191 -11.95 6.46 -17.63
N THR A 192 -10.93 6.83 -16.86
CA THR A 192 -10.43 6.03 -15.73
C THR A 192 -10.24 6.83 -14.43
N GLN A 193 -10.49 8.14 -14.43
CA GLN A 193 -10.33 9.00 -13.25
C GLN A 193 -11.26 8.63 -12.07
N ASN A 194 -12.27 7.79 -12.31
CA ASN A 194 -13.14 7.22 -11.28
C ASN A 194 -12.53 5.98 -10.57
N ILE A 195 -11.27 5.62 -10.88
CA ILE A 195 -10.62 4.43 -10.32
C ILE A 195 -9.61 4.84 -9.24
N ALA A 196 -9.87 4.40 -8.01
CA ALA A 196 -8.96 4.54 -6.88
C ALA A 196 -7.90 3.44 -6.90
N VAL A 197 -6.67 3.80 -6.52
CA VAL A 197 -5.54 2.86 -6.35
C VAL A 197 -5.33 2.59 -4.87
N LEU A 198 -5.32 1.31 -4.49
CA LEU A 198 -5.04 0.84 -3.13
C LEU A 198 -3.70 0.10 -3.12
N ASN A 199 -2.66 0.71 -2.54
CA ASN A 199 -1.38 0.03 -2.40
C ASN A 199 -1.43 -0.93 -1.20
N GLN A 200 -1.53 -2.22 -1.49
CA GLN A 200 -1.52 -3.30 -0.50
C GLN A 200 -0.21 -4.08 -0.59
N GLY A 201 0.92 -3.39 -0.78
CA GLY A 201 2.25 -3.97 -0.74
C GLY A 201 2.79 -4.09 0.69
N ILE A 202 3.44 -5.21 1.02
CA ILE A 202 4.13 -5.37 2.31
C ILE A 202 5.55 -5.92 2.10
N GLY A 203 6.55 -5.16 2.56
CA GLY A 203 7.94 -5.57 2.49
C GLY A 203 8.23 -6.95 3.09
N GLY A 204 8.97 -7.79 2.35
CA GLY A 204 9.35 -9.15 2.78
C GLY A 204 8.23 -10.20 2.75
N SER A 205 7.01 -9.81 2.37
CA SER A 205 5.88 -10.73 2.26
C SER A 205 6.09 -11.77 1.14
N SER A 206 5.82 -13.04 1.43
CA SER A 206 5.66 -14.12 0.46
C SER A 206 4.19 -14.32 0.10
N ILE A 207 3.85 -14.94 -1.03
CA ILE A 207 2.44 -15.29 -1.31
C ILE A 207 2.00 -16.50 -0.48
N ILE A 208 2.86 -17.52 -0.37
CA ILE A 208 2.52 -18.79 0.26
C ILE A 208 2.43 -18.63 1.78
N GLY A 209 1.33 -19.17 2.33
CA GLY A 209 1.07 -19.33 3.76
C GLY A 209 -0.31 -18.80 4.08
N ASP A 210 -1.17 -19.61 4.67
CA ASP A 210 -2.56 -19.28 4.99
C ASP A 210 -2.70 -18.50 6.31
N TRP A 211 -1.65 -18.43 7.11
CA TRP A 211 -1.62 -17.71 8.37
C TRP A 211 -1.08 -16.29 8.24
N PHE A 212 -1.70 -15.36 8.98
CA PHE A 212 -1.27 -13.97 9.06
C PHE A 212 -0.25 -13.76 10.21
N ASP A 213 1.02 -13.50 9.87
CA ASP A 213 2.02 -12.94 10.79
C ASP A 213 2.00 -11.41 10.71
N ALA A 214 1.91 -10.70 11.84
CA ALA A 214 1.91 -9.23 11.84
C ALA A 214 3.22 -8.59 11.34
N LYS A 215 4.34 -9.30 11.47
CA LYS A 215 5.67 -8.85 11.07
C LYS A 215 6.02 -9.32 9.66
N TRP A 216 5.64 -10.54 9.30
CA TRP A 216 5.93 -11.16 8.00
C TRP A 216 4.69 -11.79 7.37
N PRO A 217 3.63 -11.01 7.09
CA PRO A 217 2.37 -11.57 6.64
C PRO A 217 2.54 -12.18 5.25
N THR A 218 1.78 -13.23 5.00
CA THR A 218 1.73 -13.90 3.70
C THR A 218 0.56 -13.39 2.87
N GLY A 219 0.68 -13.48 1.56
CA GLY A 219 -0.36 -13.10 0.61
C GLY A 219 -1.63 -13.92 0.78
N GLN A 220 -1.57 -15.22 1.04
CA GLN A 220 -2.80 -16.00 1.26
C GLN A 220 -3.45 -15.65 2.62
N GLY A 221 -2.65 -15.45 3.68
CA GLY A 221 -3.16 -15.16 5.03
C GLY A 221 -3.79 -13.78 5.19
N ARG A 222 -3.34 -12.78 4.42
CA ARG A 222 -3.90 -11.42 4.45
C ARG A 222 -4.97 -11.15 3.39
N PHE A 223 -5.24 -12.10 2.48
CA PHE A 223 -6.07 -11.89 1.30
C PHE A 223 -7.47 -11.34 1.60
N LYS A 224 -8.14 -11.91 2.61
CA LYS A 224 -9.47 -11.46 3.01
C LYS A 224 -9.46 -9.99 3.41
N ARG A 225 -8.55 -9.61 4.31
CA ARG A 225 -8.46 -8.25 4.85
C ARG A 225 -8.03 -7.24 3.79
N ASP A 226 -6.98 -7.55 3.05
CA ASP A 226 -6.30 -6.60 2.17
C ASP A 226 -6.92 -6.53 0.77
N VAL A 227 -7.82 -7.46 0.41
CA VAL A 227 -8.50 -7.48 -0.89
C VAL A 227 -10.02 -7.49 -0.74
N LEU A 228 -10.57 -8.49 -0.03
CA LEU A 228 -12.03 -8.73 -0.03
C LEU A 228 -12.81 -7.76 0.86
N GLU A 229 -12.19 -7.29 1.95
CA GLU A 229 -12.80 -6.34 2.90
C GLU A 229 -12.58 -4.88 2.48
N GLN A 230 -11.88 -4.63 1.37
CA GLN A 230 -11.66 -3.28 0.85
C GLN A 230 -12.89 -2.78 0.08
N THR A 231 -13.17 -1.49 0.19
CA THR A 231 -14.34 -0.85 -0.40
C THR A 231 -14.29 -0.87 -1.93
N ASN A 232 -15.32 -1.46 -2.55
CA ASN A 232 -15.61 -1.35 -3.98
C ASN A 232 -14.47 -1.81 -4.92
N VAL A 233 -13.75 -2.86 -4.54
CA VAL A 233 -12.69 -3.45 -5.37
C VAL A 233 -13.28 -4.11 -6.60
N LYS A 234 -12.82 -3.68 -7.78
CA LYS A 234 -13.15 -4.29 -9.07
C LYS A 234 -11.96 -4.99 -9.71
N TYR A 235 -10.75 -4.48 -9.48
CA TYR A 235 -9.54 -4.98 -10.10
C TYR A 235 -8.47 -5.32 -9.05
N MET A 236 -7.59 -6.24 -9.38
CA MET A 236 -6.41 -6.56 -8.59
C MET A 236 -5.20 -6.75 -9.50
N ILE A 237 -4.08 -6.09 -9.21
CA ILE A 237 -2.78 -6.33 -9.85
C ILE A 237 -1.91 -7.11 -8.87
N VAL A 238 -1.41 -8.28 -9.27
CA VAL A 238 -0.60 -9.16 -8.42
C VAL A 238 0.87 -9.12 -8.85
N LEU A 239 1.75 -8.72 -7.94
CA LEU A 239 3.20 -8.89 -8.05
C LEU A 239 3.73 -9.56 -6.78
N TYR A 240 3.92 -10.87 -6.87
CA TYR A 240 4.30 -11.74 -5.76
C TYR A 240 5.07 -12.94 -6.26
N GLY A 241 5.95 -13.48 -5.42
CA GLY A 241 6.64 -14.75 -5.65
C GLY A 241 8.17 -14.68 -5.48
N ILE A 242 8.77 -13.49 -5.53
CA ILE A 242 10.23 -13.38 -5.38
C ILE A 242 10.69 -13.76 -3.98
N ASN A 243 9.96 -13.34 -2.93
CA ASN A 243 10.26 -13.69 -1.53
C ASN A 243 10.07 -15.19 -1.25
N ASP A 244 9.08 -15.83 -1.88
CA ASP A 244 8.89 -17.27 -1.83
C ASP A 244 10.11 -18.03 -2.37
N ILE A 245 10.78 -17.48 -3.39
CA ILE A 245 11.99 -18.04 -4.00
C ILE A 245 13.22 -17.78 -3.14
N ILE A 246 13.49 -16.53 -2.77
CA ILE A 246 14.76 -16.13 -2.14
C ILE A 246 14.81 -16.46 -0.65
N TYR A 247 13.68 -16.32 0.07
CA TYR A 247 13.60 -16.58 1.52
C TYR A 247 12.84 -17.86 1.85
N GLY A 248 11.82 -18.18 1.05
CA GLY A 248 10.99 -19.37 1.27
C GLY A 248 11.56 -20.67 0.67
N ASN A 249 12.55 -20.58 -0.22
CA ASN A 249 13.09 -21.68 -1.03
C ASN A 249 11.97 -22.55 -1.66
N LYS A 250 10.88 -21.92 -2.09
CA LYS A 250 9.70 -22.59 -2.67
C LYS A 250 9.95 -22.95 -4.13
N ASN A 251 9.34 -24.05 -4.58
CA ASN A 251 9.39 -24.46 -5.98
C ASN A 251 8.30 -23.78 -6.81
N ALA A 252 8.42 -23.82 -8.13
CA ALA A 252 7.51 -23.11 -9.04
C ALA A 252 6.05 -23.58 -8.88
N ASN A 253 5.82 -24.89 -8.77
CA ASN A 253 4.46 -25.44 -8.61
C ASN A 253 3.75 -24.89 -7.37
N SER A 254 4.44 -24.86 -6.22
CA SER A 254 3.85 -24.33 -4.98
C SER A 254 3.49 -22.85 -5.08
N ILE A 255 4.32 -22.06 -5.78
CA ILE A 255 4.05 -20.64 -6.01
C ILE A 255 2.86 -20.50 -6.95
N ILE A 256 2.87 -21.22 -8.08
CA ILE A 256 1.78 -21.24 -9.07
C ILE A 256 0.44 -21.62 -8.42
N ASP A 257 0.41 -22.62 -7.54
CA ASP A 257 -0.81 -23.05 -6.86
C ASP A 257 -1.34 -21.97 -5.90
N ALA A 258 -0.44 -21.25 -5.20
CA ALA A 258 -0.83 -20.10 -4.39
C ALA A 258 -1.39 -18.94 -5.22
N HIS A 259 -0.82 -18.68 -6.41
CA HIS A 259 -1.38 -17.71 -7.37
C HIS A 259 -2.77 -18.13 -7.84
N LYS A 260 -2.97 -19.40 -8.23
CA LYS A 260 -4.28 -19.94 -8.63
C LYS A 260 -5.32 -19.80 -7.52
N ASP A 261 -4.93 -20.04 -6.27
CA ASP A 261 -5.81 -19.90 -5.11
C ASP A 261 -6.31 -18.45 -4.94
N ILE A 262 -5.43 -17.46 -4.94
CA ILE A 262 -5.86 -16.05 -4.82
C ILE A 262 -6.65 -15.57 -6.04
N ILE A 263 -6.33 -16.05 -7.25
CA ILE A 263 -7.10 -15.76 -8.47
C ILE A 263 -8.52 -16.31 -8.33
N LYS A 264 -8.66 -17.56 -7.87
CA LYS A 264 -9.96 -18.19 -7.66
C LYS A 264 -10.80 -17.40 -6.65
N LYS A 265 -10.22 -17.08 -5.48
CA LYS A 265 -10.89 -16.32 -4.42
C LYS A 265 -11.33 -14.93 -4.89
N ALA A 266 -10.48 -14.23 -5.66
CA ALA A 266 -10.82 -12.92 -6.24
C ALA A 266 -12.02 -13.03 -7.21
N ARG A 267 -12.00 -14.02 -8.11
CA ARG A 267 -13.07 -14.23 -9.11
C ARG A 267 -14.39 -14.64 -8.48
N GLU A 268 -14.38 -15.41 -7.40
CA GLU A 268 -15.57 -15.70 -6.58
C GLU A 268 -16.24 -14.41 -6.07
N HIS A 269 -15.48 -13.33 -5.94
CA HIS A 269 -15.94 -11.99 -5.55
C HIS A 269 -16.03 -11.01 -6.74
N LYS A 270 -16.03 -11.52 -7.98
CA LYS A 270 -16.16 -10.74 -9.23
C LYS A 270 -15.06 -9.70 -9.47
N ILE A 271 -13.90 -9.90 -8.83
CA ILE A 271 -12.69 -9.09 -9.02
C ILE A 271 -11.93 -9.63 -10.25
N ILE A 272 -11.57 -8.72 -11.16
CA ILE A 272 -10.73 -9.02 -12.33
C ILE A 272 -9.27 -8.97 -11.90
N VAL A 273 -8.49 -10.00 -12.25
CA VAL A 273 -7.13 -10.19 -11.73
C VAL A 273 -6.09 -10.11 -12.84
N TYR A 274 -5.18 -9.17 -12.69
CA TYR A 274 -4.00 -8.98 -13.54
C TYR A 274 -2.76 -9.51 -12.85
N GLY A 275 -1.95 -10.27 -13.57
CA GLY A 275 -0.68 -10.79 -13.07
C GLY A 275 0.49 -9.97 -13.58
N SER A 276 1.56 -9.88 -12.79
CA SER A 276 2.85 -9.41 -13.28
C SER A 276 3.88 -10.51 -13.23
N THR A 277 4.73 -10.55 -14.26
CA THR A 277 5.97 -11.34 -14.23
C THR A 277 6.89 -10.86 -13.11
N LEU A 278 7.59 -11.80 -12.47
CA LEU A 278 8.67 -11.58 -11.51
C LEU A 278 9.88 -10.94 -12.19
N LEU A 279 10.42 -9.88 -11.59
CA LEU A 279 11.53 -9.14 -12.16
C LEU A 279 12.84 -9.95 -12.13
N PRO A 280 13.80 -9.68 -13.03
CA PRO A 280 15.16 -10.22 -12.92
C PRO A 280 15.80 -9.80 -11.59
N PHE A 281 16.73 -10.60 -11.06
CA PHE A 281 17.36 -10.32 -9.76
C PHE A 281 18.83 -10.79 -9.69
N ARG A 282 19.53 -10.89 -10.83
CA ARG A 282 20.90 -11.45 -10.91
C ARG A 282 21.93 -10.78 -10.02
N GLN A 283 21.77 -9.47 -9.78
CA GLN A 283 22.67 -8.67 -8.93
C GLN A 283 22.36 -8.78 -7.43
N PHE A 284 21.21 -9.35 -7.07
CA PHE A 284 20.85 -9.51 -5.66
C PHE A 284 21.70 -10.60 -5.01
N GLY A 285 22.13 -10.37 -3.76
CA GLY A 285 23.09 -11.25 -3.07
C GLY A 285 22.63 -12.70 -2.91
N ASP A 286 21.31 -12.92 -2.84
CA ASP A 286 20.68 -14.25 -2.74
C ASP A 286 20.43 -14.92 -4.10
N TYR A 287 21.00 -14.44 -5.19
CA TYR A 287 20.84 -15.07 -6.50
C TYR A 287 21.51 -16.46 -6.57
N THR A 288 20.80 -17.42 -7.17
CA THR A 288 21.39 -18.64 -7.74
C THR A 288 20.72 -18.99 -9.06
N ASP A 289 21.40 -19.73 -9.94
CA ASP A 289 20.79 -20.19 -11.20
C ASP A 289 19.56 -21.06 -10.94
N GLN A 290 19.56 -21.84 -9.86
CA GLN A 290 18.39 -22.62 -9.44
C GLN A 290 17.20 -21.72 -9.09
N ARG A 291 17.41 -20.66 -8.29
CA ARG A 291 16.36 -19.70 -7.94
C ARG A 291 15.84 -18.96 -9.18
N ASN A 292 16.71 -18.64 -10.14
CA ASN A 292 16.27 -18.03 -11.41
C ASN A 292 15.46 -19.01 -12.28
N ARG A 293 15.81 -20.30 -12.33
CA ARG A 293 14.98 -21.30 -13.04
C ARG A 293 13.57 -21.35 -12.48
N VAL A 294 13.41 -21.34 -11.15
CA VAL A 294 12.09 -21.27 -10.51
C VAL A 294 11.34 -19.99 -10.92
N ARG A 295 12.01 -18.83 -10.89
CA ARG A 295 11.43 -17.57 -11.34
C ARG A 295 10.94 -17.64 -12.79
N GLU A 296 11.75 -18.22 -13.69
CA GLU A 296 11.42 -18.36 -15.11
C GLU A 296 10.25 -19.33 -15.33
N GLU A 297 10.17 -20.42 -14.58
CA GLU A 297 9.02 -21.34 -14.62
C GLU A 297 7.72 -20.64 -14.18
N VAL A 298 7.77 -19.88 -13.09
CA VAL A 298 6.63 -19.06 -12.64
C VAL A 298 6.25 -18.03 -13.72
N ASN A 299 7.20 -17.29 -14.28
CA ASN A 299 6.93 -16.31 -15.33
C ASN A 299 6.36 -16.95 -16.60
N LYS A 300 6.86 -18.12 -17.01
CA LYS A 300 6.29 -18.88 -18.13
C LYS A 300 4.83 -19.25 -17.86
N TRP A 301 4.50 -19.67 -16.65
CA TRP A 301 3.11 -19.94 -16.27
C TRP A 301 2.25 -18.68 -16.32
N ILE A 302 2.72 -17.56 -15.75
CA ILE A 302 2.03 -16.26 -15.73
C ILE A 302 1.69 -15.82 -17.17
N LEU A 303 2.66 -15.89 -18.07
CA LEU A 303 2.51 -15.40 -19.45
C LEU A 303 1.63 -16.30 -20.33
N ASN A 304 1.65 -17.62 -20.13
CA ASN A 304 1.10 -18.57 -21.09
C ASN A 304 -0.19 -19.27 -20.64
N THR A 305 -0.58 -19.15 -19.38
CA THR A 305 -1.79 -19.80 -18.87
C THR A 305 -3.00 -18.91 -19.06
N LYS A 306 -4.02 -19.42 -19.76
CA LYS A 306 -5.26 -18.67 -20.01
C LYS A 306 -6.11 -18.56 -18.75
N ALA A 307 -6.93 -17.51 -18.68
CA ALA A 307 -7.85 -17.25 -17.56
C ALA A 307 -8.72 -18.47 -17.19
N ASN A 308 -9.29 -19.15 -18.19
CA ASN A 308 -10.13 -20.34 -18.01
C ASN A 308 -9.37 -21.60 -17.57
N GLN A 309 -8.04 -21.56 -17.53
CA GLN A 309 -7.16 -22.63 -17.03
C GLN A 309 -6.54 -22.26 -15.67
N GLY A 310 -7.06 -21.22 -15.00
CA GLY A 310 -6.55 -20.73 -13.72
C GLY A 310 -5.44 -19.69 -13.83
N GLY A 311 -5.13 -19.20 -15.05
CA GLY A 311 -4.25 -18.05 -15.26
C GLY A 311 -4.94 -16.72 -15.02
N TYR A 312 -4.24 -15.62 -15.31
CA TYR A 312 -4.74 -14.26 -15.13
C TYR A 312 -5.69 -13.79 -16.23
N ASP A 313 -6.47 -12.74 -15.94
CA ASP A 313 -7.36 -12.11 -16.91
C ASP A 313 -6.58 -11.23 -17.92
N ALA A 314 -5.46 -10.66 -17.47
CA ALA A 314 -4.42 -10.06 -18.32
C ALA A 314 -3.07 -10.08 -17.60
N VAL A 315 -1.97 -9.84 -18.33
CA VAL A 315 -0.61 -9.85 -17.80
C VAL A 315 0.11 -8.53 -18.09
N ILE A 316 0.81 -8.02 -17.09
CA ILE A 316 1.71 -6.87 -17.19
C ILE A 316 3.15 -7.42 -17.14
N ASP A 317 3.83 -7.50 -18.28
CA ASP A 317 5.18 -8.09 -18.37
C ASP A 317 6.28 -7.11 -17.93
N TRP A 318 6.31 -6.80 -16.64
CA TRP A 318 7.35 -5.94 -16.07
C TRP A 318 8.75 -6.56 -16.14
N ALA A 319 8.89 -7.89 -16.24
CA ALA A 319 10.21 -8.51 -16.40
C ALA A 319 10.85 -8.11 -17.73
N THR A 320 10.07 -8.06 -18.81
CA THR A 320 10.56 -7.58 -20.10
C THR A 320 10.88 -6.09 -20.09
N ILE A 321 10.11 -5.28 -19.37
CA ILE A 321 10.27 -3.82 -19.32
C ILE A 321 11.48 -3.41 -18.45
N MET A 322 11.73 -4.14 -17.37
CA MET A 322 12.71 -3.77 -16.35
C MET A 322 14.10 -4.39 -16.56
N LYS A 323 14.23 -5.37 -17.47
CA LYS A 323 15.49 -6.05 -17.71
C LYS A 323 16.53 -5.12 -18.36
N ASP A 324 17.80 -5.44 -18.12
CA ASP A 324 18.89 -4.87 -18.88
C ASP A 324 18.81 -5.32 -20.35
N PRO A 325 18.92 -4.40 -21.33
CA PRO A 325 18.81 -4.74 -22.75
C PRO A 325 19.94 -5.64 -23.24
N SER A 326 21.11 -5.62 -22.58
CA SER A 326 22.26 -6.45 -22.92
C SER A 326 22.22 -7.84 -22.27
N ASN A 327 21.50 -7.99 -21.15
CA ASN A 327 21.38 -9.27 -20.46
C ASN A 327 20.09 -9.37 -19.63
N ALA A 328 19.16 -10.21 -20.07
CA ALA A 328 17.83 -10.36 -19.49
C ALA A 328 17.81 -10.89 -18.04
N LEU A 329 18.94 -11.39 -17.51
CA LEU A 329 19.04 -11.81 -16.11
C LEU A 329 19.19 -10.62 -15.15
N TYR A 330 19.60 -9.47 -15.66
CA TYR A 330 19.85 -8.27 -14.88
C TYR A 330 18.66 -7.31 -14.96
N LEU A 331 18.43 -6.58 -13.87
CA LEU A 331 17.66 -5.33 -13.96
C LEU A 331 18.51 -4.28 -14.69
N ASN A 332 17.86 -3.43 -15.46
CA ASN A 332 18.52 -2.25 -16.01
C ASN A 332 19.03 -1.39 -14.85
N ARG A 333 20.35 -1.13 -14.83
CA ARG A 333 21.02 -0.36 -13.77
C ARG A 333 20.52 1.08 -13.58
N GLN A 334 19.82 1.64 -14.57
CA GLN A 334 19.19 2.96 -14.44
C GLN A 334 17.86 2.88 -13.69
N LEU A 335 17.26 1.69 -13.62
CA LEU A 335 15.93 1.44 -13.08
C LEU A 335 15.95 0.74 -11.71
N ALA A 336 17.11 0.29 -11.23
CA ALA A 336 17.28 -0.39 -9.95
C ALA A 336 18.71 -0.20 -9.42
N GLU A 337 18.89 -0.24 -8.10
CA GLU A 337 20.19 0.00 -7.45
C GLU A 337 20.71 -1.23 -6.67
N ASP A 338 19.84 -1.94 -5.96
CA ASP A 338 20.24 -3.07 -5.09
C ASP A 338 20.09 -4.45 -5.77
N GLY A 339 19.77 -4.45 -7.07
CA GLY A 339 19.62 -5.68 -7.85
C GLY A 339 18.31 -6.43 -7.64
N LEU A 340 17.37 -5.91 -6.84
CA LEU A 340 16.05 -6.49 -6.60
C LEU A 340 14.91 -5.46 -6.72
N HIS A 341 15.09 -4.29 -6.13
CA HIS A 341 14.07 -3.26 -6.03
C HIS A 341 14.24 -2.18 -7.10
N PRO A 342 13.17 -1.80 -7.81
CA PRO A 342 13.19 -0.64 -8.67
C PRO A 342 13.52 0.63 -7.87
N ASN A 343 14.30 1.53 -8.47
CA ASN A 343 14.44 2.90 -7.98
C ASN A 343 13.28 3.77 -8.49
N ALA A 344 13.29 5.07 -8.18
CA ALA A 344 12.26 6.01 -8.64
C ALA A 344 12.04 6.01 -10.18
N ALA A 345 13.11 5.88 -10.98
CA ALA A 345 12.99 5.80 -12.43
C ALA A 345 12.40 4.46 -12.90
N GLY A 346 12.76 3.37 -12.23
CA GLY A 346 12.15 2.05 -12.44
C GLY A 346 10.66 2.05 -12.13
N TYR A 347 10.26 2.60 -10.98
CA TYR A 347 8.86 2.72 -10.60
C TYR A 347 8.05 3.61 -11.55
N LYS A 348 8.63 4.71 -12.03
CA LYS A 348 8.03 5.52 -13.09
C LYS A 348 7.82 4.72 -14.37
N THR A 349 8.78 3.88 -14.74
CA THR A 349 8.69 3.01 -15.92
C THR A 349 7.57 1.97 -15.74
N MET A 350 7.50 1.31 -14.58
CA MET A 350 6.47 0.32 -14.27
C MET A 350 5.05 0.90 -14.24
N GLY A 351 4.84 2.04 -13.56
CA GLY A 351 3.51 2.67 -13.49
C GLY A 351 3.02 3.15 -14.86
N ASN A 352 3.93 3.72 -15.66
CA ASN A 352 3.59 4.19 -17.02
C ASN A 352 3.32 3.06 -18.01
N SER A 353 3.84 1.85 -17.79
CA SER A 353 3.64 0.74 -18.72
C SER A 353 2.28 0.07 -18.61
N ILE A 354 1.49 0.36 -17.57
CA ILE A 354 0.18 -0.27 -17.36
C ILE A 354 -0.81 0.24 -18.39
N ASP A 355 -1.39 -0.64 -19.20
CA ASP A 355 -2.42 -0.26 -20.18
C ASP A 355 -3.73 0.10 -19.46
N LEU A 356 -4.22 1.33 -19.68
CA LEU A 356 -5.46 1.81 -19.06
C LEU A 356 -6.71 1.14 -19.65
N ASN A 357 -6.63 0.57 -20.86
CA ASN A 357 -7.75 -0.14 -21.47
C ASN A 357 -8.21 -1.35 -20.65
N LEU A 358 -7.32 -1.91 -19.82
CA LEU A 358 -7.67 -2.99 -18.89
C LEU A 358 -8.76 -2.56 -17.91
N PHE A 359 -8.84 -1.27 -17.57
CA PHE A 359 -9.70 -0.74 -16.52
C PHE A 359 -10.97 -0.04 -17.04
N LEU A 360 -11.37 -0.31 -18.29
CA LEU A 360 -12.57 0.27 -18.89
C LEU A 360 -13.83 -0.60 -18.73
N ASN A 361 -13.69 -1.82 -18.18
CA ASN A 361 -14.77 -2.81 -18.04
C ASN A 361 -15.60 -2.65 -16.77
#